data_AF-A0A067CBG1-F1
#
_entry.id   AF-A0A067CBG1-F1
#
_cell.length_a   1.000
_cell.length_b   1.000
_cell.length_c   1.000
_cell.angle_alpha   90.00
_cell.angle_beta   90.00
_cell.angle_gamma   90.00
#
_symmetry.space_group_name_H-M   'P 1'
#
loop_
_entity.id
_entity.type
_entity.pdbx_description
1 polymer ?
#
loop_
_entity_poly.entity_id
_entity_poly.type
_entity_poly.pdbx_seq_one_letter_code
_entity_poly.pdbx_strand_id
1 'polypeptide(L)'
;MILSCVVLTLGLWQLLPYYEMVSVGGVMLFVWFFEIGLGPIPWLIVAEMFPAKPRPTAMALATMVNWLFSFVIGITFPMLQNHLLENSFVPFGIALVLAFIFTFKYVPETKGKTLEEIQQDMAHM
;
A
#
# COMPACT_ATOMS: atom_id res chain seq x y z
N MET A 1 2.86 0.02 -9.06
CA MET A 1 2.19 1.07 -8.24
C MET A 1 2.95 2.40 -8.23
N ILE A 2 4.21 2.49 -7.76
CA ILE A 2 4.96 3.77 -7.76
C ILE A 2 5.04 4.38 -9.16
N LEU A 3 5.43 3.57 -10.16
CA LEU A 3 5.43 4.00 -11.57
C LEU A 3 4.03 4.43 -12.04
N SER A 4 2.97 3.74 -11.58
CA SER A 4 1.58 4.10 -11.88
C SER A 4 1.21 5.47 -11.32
N CYS A 5 1.68 5.84 -10.13
CA CYS A 5 1.48 7.20 -9.58
C CYS A 5 2.17 8.28 -10.42
N VAL A 6 3.35 7.99 -10.98
CA VAL A 6 4.04 8.89 -11.91
C VAL A 6 3.24 9.03 -13.20
N VAL A 7 2.79 7.92 -13.79
CA VAL A 7 1.95 7.92 -15.00
C VAL A 7 0.64 8.70 -14.79
N LEU A 8 -0.01 8.50 -13.64
CA LEU A 8 -1.23 9.24 -13.28
C LEU A 8 -0.96 10.74 -13.13
N THR A 9 0.13 11.11 -12.46
CA THR A 9 0.54 12.52 -12.36
C THR A 9 0.76 13.11 -13.75
N LEU A 10 1.55 12.46 -14.61
CA LEU A 10 1.79 12.93 -15.99
C LEU A 10 0.51 13.02 -16.83
N GLY A 11 -0.43 12.09 -16.65
CA GLY A 11 -1.75 12.12 -17.28
C GLY A 11 -2.58 13.33 -16.85
N LEU A 12 -2.56 13.67 -15.54
CA LEU A 12 -3.26 14.84 -15.01
C LEU A 12 -2.66 16.17 -15.46
N TRP A 13 -1.34 16.21 -15.71
CA TRP A 13 -0.67 17.39 -16.24
C TRP A 13 -1.06 17.71 -17.71
N GLN A 14 -1.75 16.80 -18.41
CA GLN A 14 -2.25 16.98 -19.78
C GLN A 14 -1.15 17.34 -20.81
N LEU A 15 0.11 17.01 -20.52
CA LEU A 15 1.26 17.34 -21.38
C LEU A 15 1.47 16.34 -22.52
N LEU A 16 0.85 15.16 -22.44
CA LEU A 16 1.00 14.08 -23.41
C LEU A 16 -0.19 13.99 -24.36
N PRO A 17 0.01 13.58 -25.63
CA PRO A 17 -1.11 13.20 -26.49
C PRO A 17 -1.86 12.01 -25.85
N TYR A 18 -3.18 12.00 -25.96
CA TYR A 18 -4.05 10.97 -25.37
C TYR A 18 -3.99 10.88 -23.83
N TYR A 19 -3.83 12.01 -23.13
CA TYR A 19 -3.71 12.07 -21.66
C TYR A 19 -4.85 11.34 -20.90
N GLU A 20 -6.07 11.30 -21.44
CA GLU A 20 -7.20 10.55 -20.88
C GLU A 20 -6.92 9.05 -20.86
N MET A 21 -6.45 8.49 -21.99
CA MET A 21 -6.09 7.08 -22.10
C MET A 21 -4.90 6.72 -21.21
N VAL A 22 -3.92 7.62 -21.12
CA VAL A 22 -2.77 7.48 -20.21
C VAL A 22 -3.24 7.42 -18.76
N SER A 23 -4.18 8.27 -18.36
CA SER A 23 -4.73 8.29 -17.01
C SER A 23 -5.50 7.01 -16.70
N VAL A 24 -6.37 6.55 -17.60
CA VAL A 24 -7.10 5.29 -17.45
C VAL A 24 -6.12 4.11 -17.33
N GLY A 25 -5.12 4.03 -18.22
CA GLY A 25 -4.09 3.00 -18.15
C GLY A 25 -3.30 3.03 -16.83
N GLY A 26 -2.99 4.23 -16.33
CA GLY A 26 -2.35 4.44 -15.03
C GLY A 26 -3.16 3.87 -13.87
N VAL A 27 -4.48 4.10 -13.84
CA VAL A 27 -5.38 3.55 -12.81
C VAL A 27 -5.44 2.02 -12.92
N MET A 28 -5.58 1.48 -14.13
CA MET A 28 -5.66 0.03 -14.34
C MET A 28 -4.39 -0.68 -13.87
N LEU A 29 -3.22 -0.14 -14.22
CA LEU A 29 -1.94 -0.66 -13.73
C LEU A 29 -1.81 -0.54 -12.21
N PHE A 30 -2.28 0.57 -11.63
CA PHE A 30 -2.27 0.74 -10.17
C PHE A 30 -3.08 -0.37 -9.49
N VAL A 31 -4.31 -0.62 -9.95
CA VAL A 31 -5.19 -1.67 -9.41
C VAL A 31 -4.59 -3.06 -9.60
N TRP A 32 -4.07 -3.38 -10.79
CA TRP A 32 -3.43 -4.69 -11.05
C TRP A 32 -2.29 -5.00 -10.08
N PHE A 33 -1.37 -4.04 -9.90
CA PHE A 33 -0.25 -4.25 -8.98
C PHE A 33 -0.65 -4.22 -7.51
N PHE A 34 -1.72 -3.50 -7.16
CA PHE A 34 -2.29 -3.55 -5.82
C PHE A 34 -2.76 -4.95 -5.49
N GLU A 35 -3.57 -5.57 -6.36
CA GLU A 35 -4.14 -6.90 -6.13
C GLU A 35 -3.10 -8.03 -6.09
N ILE A 36 -1.94 -7.86 -6.73
CA ILE A 36 -0.84 -8.84 -6.66
C ILE A 36 -0.11 -8.81 -5.30
N GLY A 37 -0.11 -7.65 -4.62
CA GLY A 37 0.69 -7.42 -3.42
C GLY A 37 -0.12 -6.86 -2.26
N LEU A 38 -0.26 -5.53 -2.22
CA LEU A 38 -0.84 -4.83 -1.07
C LEU A 38 -2.34 -5.12 -0.83
N GLY A 39 -3.04 -5.70 -1.82
CA GLY A 39 -4.42 -6.17 -1.67
C GLY A 39 -4.51 -7.34 -0.68
N PRO A 40 -3.96 -8.52 -1.00
CA PRO A 40 -4.08 -9.71 -0.15
C PRO A 40 -3.01 -9.83 0.94
N ILE A 41 -1.76 -9.42 0.67
CA ILE A 41 -0.61 -9.77 1.53
C ILE A 41 -0.70 -9.20 2.95
N PRO A 42 -1.10 -7.94 3.18
CA PRO A 42 -1.20 -7.40 4.54
C PRO A 42 -2.18 -8.16 5.44
N TRP A 43 -3.24 -8.74 4.86
CA TRP A 43 -4.19 -9.56 5.62
C TRP A 43 -3.63 -10.93 5.97
N LEU A 44 -2.87 -11.53 5.05
CA LEU A 44 -2.22 -12.83 5.23
C LEU A 44 -1.10 -12.74 6.28
N ILE A 45 -0.23 -11.74 6.15
CA ILE A 45 0.99 -11.68 6.95
C ILE A 45 0.70 -11.48 8.44
N VAL A 46 -0.34 -10.71 8.80
CA VAL A 46 -0.76 -10.55 10.21
C VAL A 46 -1.29 -11.87 10.79
N ALA A 47 -1.89 -12.75 9.97
CA ALA A 47 -2.31 -14.07 10.44
C ALA A 47 -1.12 -15.03 10.61
N GLU A 48 -0.08 -14.90 9.78
CA GLU A 48 1.10 -15.77 9.77
C GLU A 48 2.15 -15.38 10.84
N MET A 49 2.32 -14.08 11.11
CA MET A 49 3.33 -13.57 12.04
C MET A 49 3.02 -13.83 13.52
N PHE A 50 1.74 -14.07 13.87
CA PHE A 50 1.33 -14.14 15.27
C PHE A 50 0.92 -15.57 15.70
N PRO A 51 1.33 -16.01 16.90
CA PRO A 51 0.81 -17.23 17.51
C PRO A 51 -0.70 -17.12 17.76
N ALA A 52 -1.36 -18.29 17.89
CA ALA A 52 -2.82 -18.37 18.01
C ALA A 52 -3.41 -17.49 19.13
N LYS A 53 -2.69 -17.32 20.25
CA LYS A 53 -3.17 -16.57 21.42
C LYS A 53 -3.27 -15.05 21.16
N PRO A 54 -2.22 -14.33 20.72
CA PRO A 54 -2.33 -12.90 20.41
C PRO A 54 -2.94 -12.58 19.04
N ARG A 55 -2.97 -13.54 18.10
CA ARG A 55 -3.40 -13.31 16.71
C ARG A 55 -4.74 -12.58 16.56
N PRO A 56 -5.83 -12.95 17.27
CA PRO A 56 -7.10 -12.21 17.14
C PRO A 56 -6.99 -10.73 17.51
N THR A 57 -6.19 -10.40 18.54
CA THR A 57 -5.97 -9.02 18.96
C THR A 57 -5.12 -8.26 17.94
N ALA A 58 -4.06 -8.89 17.41
CA ALA A 58 -3.22 -8.30 16.37
C ALA A 58 -4.03 -8.02 15.08
N MET A 59 -4.85 -8.98 14.64
CA MET A 59 -5.73 -8.83 13.48
C MET A 59 -6.78 -7.73 13.68
N ALA A 60 -7.40 -7.66 14.86
CA ALA A 60 -8.36 -6.60 15.17
C ALA A 60 -7.72 -5.22 15.12
N LEU A 61 -6.52 -5.06 15.70
CA LEU A 61 -5.78 -3.81 15.68
C LEU A 61 -5.37 -3.41 14.25
N ALA A 62 -4.83 -4.35 13.46
CA ALA A 62 -4.47 -4.12 12.07
C ALA A 62 -5.68 -3.69 11.23
N THR A 63 -6.82 -4.34 11.45
CA THR A 63 -8.09 -4.03 10.77
C THR A 63 -8.59 -2.64 11.16
N MET A 64 -8.57 -2.29 12.46
CA MET A 64 -8.97 -0.98 12.95
C MET A 64 -8.09 0.13 12.34
N VAL A 65 -6.77 -0.07 12.31
CA VAL A 65 -5.82 0.87 11.70
C VAL A 65 -6.11 1.01 10.20
N ASN A 66 -6.34 -0.08 9.48
CA ASN A 66 -6.67 -0.06 8.05
C ASN A 66 -7.94 0.77 7.77
N TRP A 67 -9.02 0.54 8.52
CA TRP A 67 -10.27 1.27 8.33
C TRP A 67 -10.16 2.73 8.76
N LEU A 68 -9.41 3.03 9.82
CA LEU A 68 -9.15 4.40 10.24
C LEU A 68 -8.43 5.19 9.13
N PHE A 69 -7.36 4.65 8.56
CA PHE A 69 -6.64 5.32 7.48
C PHE A 69 -7.46 5.38 6.19
N SER A 70 -8.26 4.36 5.89
CA SER A 70 -9.21 4.40 4.77
C SER A 70 -10.22 5.53 4.93
N PHE A 71 -10.74 5.72 6.14
CA PHE A 71 -11.64 6.83 6.46
C PHE A 71 -10.94 8.19 6.30
N VAL A 72 -9.75 8.35 6.89
CA VAL A 72 -8.96 9.59 6.79
C VAL A 72 -8.67 9.93 5.33
N ILE A 73 -8.21 8.98 4.52
CA ILE A 73 -7.95 9.20 3.09
C ILE A 73 -9.24 9.54 2.36
N GLY A 74 -10.35 8.84 2.64
CA GLY A 74 -11.65 9.10 2.01
C GLY A 74 -12.16 10.53 2.23
N ILE A 75 -11.99 11.09 3.44
CA ILE A 75 -12.41 12.48 3.73
C ILE A 75 -11.41 13.52 3.25
N THR A 76 -10.10 13.21 3.27
CA THR A 76 -9.04 14.18 2.95
C THR A 76 -8.71 14.24 1.47
N PHE A 77 -8.98 13.18 0.69
CA PHE A 77 -8.63 13.10 -0.72
C PHE A 77 -9.22 14.25 -1.57
N PRO A 78 -10.52 14.63 -1.44
CA PRO A 78 -11.06 15.77 -2.19
C PRO A 78 -10.34 17.09 -1.87
N MET A 79 -10.00 17.31 -0.58
CA MET A 79 -9.23 18.49 -0.17
C MET A 79 -7.82 18.47 -0.77
N LEU A 80 -7.16 17.32 -0.74
CA LEU A 80 -5.85 17.12 -1.33
C LEU A 80 -5.87 17.39 -2.85
N GLN A 81 -6.93 16.95 -3.53
CA GLN A 81 -7.11 17.19 -4.97
C GLN A 81 -7.28 18.68 -5.30
N ASN A 82 -8.00 19.43 -4.47
CA ASN A 82 -8.17 20.88 -4.66
C ASN A 82 -6.88 21.67 -4.44
N HIS A 83 -5.99 21.21 -3.56
CA HIS A 83 -4.75 21.91 -3.24
C HIS A 83 -3.55 21.49 -4.10
N LEU A 84 -3.45 20.20 -4.44
CA LEU A 84 -2.32 19.66 -5.20
C LEU A 84 -2.59 19.54 -6.70
N LEU A 85 -3.86 19.66 -7.12
CA LEU A 85 -4.29 19.66 -8.52
C LEU A 85 -3.71 18.46 -9.29
N GLU A 86 -2.84 18.70 -10.26
CA GLU A 86 -2.24 17.66 -11.09
C GLU A 86 -1.25 16.77 -10.31
N ASN A 87 -0.77 17.23 -9.15
CA ASN A 87 0.17 16.54 -8.28
C ASN A 87 -0.50 15.68 -7.19
N SER A 88 -1.82 15.46 -7.29
CA SER A 88 -2.61 14.74 -6.29
C SER A 88 -2.12 13.31 -6.00
N PHE A 89 -1.43 12.66 -6.93
CA PHE A 89 -0.89 11.31 -6.76
C PHE A 89 0.54 11.27 -6.21
N VAL A 90 1.24 12.40 -6.11
CA VAL A 90 2.61 12.47 -5.60
C VAL A 90 2.72 12.03 -4.14
N PRO A 91 1.85 12.46 -3.20
CA PRO A 91 1.91 11.99 -1.81
C PRO A 91 1.73 10.48 -1.67
N PHE A 92 0.87 9.87 -2.50
CA PHE A 92 0.67 8.42 -2.53
C PHE A 92 1.91 7.70 -3.07
N GLY A 93 2.58 8.27 -4.08
CA GLY A 93 3.86 7.77 -4.57
C GLY A 93 4.95 7.76 -3.49
N ILE A 94 5.05 8.85 -2.72
CA ILE A 94 5.98 8.94 -1.58
C ILE A 94 5.63 7.90 -0.52
N ALA A 95 4.35 7.78 -0.15
CA ALA A 95 3.90 6.78 0.82
C ALA A 95 4.22 5.35 0.36
N LEU A 96 4.08 5.04 -0.94
CA LEU A 96 4.45 3.73 -1.48
C LEU A 96 5.96 3.47 -1.43
N VAL A 97 6.81 4.48 -1.64
CA VAL A 97 8.27 4.35 -1.48
C VAL A 97 8.62 4.08 -0.01
N LEU A 98 8.01 4.82 0.92
CA LEU A 98 8.22 4.60 2.35
C LEU A 98 7.73 3.21 2.79
N ALA A 99 6.57 2.78 2.30
CA ALA A 99 6.03 1.45 2.54
C ALA A 99 6.95 0.37 1.98
N PHE A 100 7.50 0.56 0.77
CA PHE A 100 8.47 -0.37 0.19
C PHE A 100 9.74 -0.49 1.05
N ILE A 101 10.31 0.62 1.50
CA ILE A 101 11.48 0.63 2.38
C ILE A 101 11.16 -0.06 3.71
N PHE A 102 10.00 0.24 4.30
CA PHE A 102 9.55 -0.38 5.54
C PHE A 102 9.40 -1.89 5.37
N THR A 103 8.69 -2.35 4.34
CA THR A 103 8.50 -3.77 4.05
C THR A 103 9.83 -4.47 3.82
N PHE A 104 10.72 -3.89 3.02
CA PHE A 104 12.02 -4.48 2.73
C PHE A 104 12.89 -4.66 3.98
N LYS A 105 12.80 -3.74 4.95
CA LYS A 105 13.66 -3.73 6.12
C LYS A 105 13.08 -4.46 7.34
N TYR A 106 11.78 -4.34 7.58
CA TYR A 106 11.16 -4.73 8.86
C TYR A 106 10.11 -5.84 8.73
N VAL A 107 9.75 -6.26 7.52
CA VAL A 107 8.74 -7.29 7.33
C VAL A 107 9.43 -8.61 6.95
N PRO A 108 9.34 -9.66 7.79
CA PRO A 108 9.99 -10.93 7.52
C PRO A 108 9.27 -11.69 6.40
N GLU A 109 10.03 -12.48 5.64
CA GLU A 109 9.45 -13.46 4.72
C GLU A 109 8.83 -14.60 5.52
N THR A 110 7.52 -14.85 5.32
CA THR A 110 6.73 -15.87 6.02
C THR A 110 6.49 -17.12 5.17
N LYS A 111 6.68 -17.04 3.85
CA LYS A 111 6.35 -18.12 2.93
C LYS A 111 7.19 -19.37 3.19
N GLY A 112 6.49 -20.47 3.50
CA GLY A 112 7.11 -21.78 3.68
C GLY A 112 7.90 -21.92 5.00
N LYS A 113 7.73 -20.98 5.94
CA LYS A 113 8.38 -21.02 7.25
C LYS A 113 7.44 -21.47 8.35
N THR A 114 7.99 -22.04 9.41
CA THR A 114 7.26 -22.30 10.65
C THR A 114 7.08 -21.01 11.45
N LEU A 115 6.16 -21.02 12.41
CA LEU A 115 5.97 -19.87 13.28
C LEU A 115 7.24 -19.57 14.09
N GLU A 116 7.94 -20.60 14.56
CA GLU A 116 9.19 -20.47 15.31
C GLU A 116 10.28 -19.77 14.49
N GLU A 117 10.45 -20.14 13.21
CA GLU A 117 11.39 -19.49 12.29
C GLU A 117 11.03 -18.02 12.08
N ILE A 118 9.73 -17.71 11.90
CA ILE A 118 9.26 -16.32 11.75
C ILE A 118 9.54 -15.51 13.02
N GLN A 119 9.34 -16.08 14.22
CA GLN A 119 9.66 -15.39 15.48
C GLN A 119 11.17 -15.12 15.62
N GLN A 120 12.01 -16.07 15.19
CA GLN A 120 13.46 -15.89 15.20
C GLN A 120 13.88 -14.77 14.24
N ASP A 121 13.37 -14.77 13.01
CA ASP A 121 13.64 -13.71 12.05
C ASP A 121 13.26 -12.33 12.61
N MET A 122 12.07 -12.20 13.22
CA MET A 122 11.64 -10.96 13.85
C MET A 122 12.52 -10.53 15.02
N ALA A 123 13.10 -11.46 15.76
CA ALA A 123 14.00 -11.16 16.88
C ALA A 123 15.40 -10.69 16.44
N HIS A 124 15.76 -10.91 15.18
CA HIS A 124 17.05 -10.55 14.59
C HIS A 124 17.02 -9.31 13.68
N MET A 125 15.86 -8.65 13.55
CA MET A 125 15.64 -7.45 12.74
C MET A 125 15.99 -6.13 13.45
#